data_AF-A0A6M1SN73-F1
#
_entry.id   AF-A0A6M1SN73-F1
#
_cell.length_a   1.000
_cell.length_b   1.000
_cell.length_c   1.000
_cell.angle_alpha   90.00
_cell.angle_beta   90.00
_cell.angle_gamma   90.00
#
_symmetry.space_group_name_H-M   'P 1'
#
loop_
_entity.id
_entity.type
_entity.pdbx_description
1 polymer ?
#
loop_
_entity_poly.entity_id
_entity_poly.type
_entity_poly.pdbx_seq_one_letter_code
_entity_poly.pdbx_strand_id
1 'polypeptide(L)'
;MKYLKFFILIALVSTNAISCTQQTQQKEEFYLFVGTYTGEGSEGIYLYRFNAADGTVSPADTVSGIADPSYIYLSPDHTALYAVNELADSTDATVSAFSFDAQNGQISLLNRQSSRGGAPCYISTDKNGEAVFVANYLGGSLAMFPINEDGSLEEAKTVIKHQGSSVNENRQESPHVHCTIISPDNRFLFAADLGTDKLTGYAYDSANNSLSSEPAIVYETEKGAGPRHLTFHPSGEYAYLVNELNGSIVAFSYLDGNLDELQTISTLPENYEGAISGADIRISPDGKFLYASNREDLNNIVIYSVDESGMLSKVGEEPSGGVHPRNFRIDPTGRYLLAANRHTDNIVVFERDTNTGLLNRTGTEIEVSQPVSLQMIPVPGN
;
A
#
# COMPACT_ATOMS: atom_id res chain seq x y z
N MET A 1 42.77 54.66 -60.45
CA MET A 1 42.97 53.24 -60.08
C MET A 1 42.97 53.13 -58.57
N LYS A 2 41.91 52.54 -57.98
CA LYS A 2 41.96 51.28 -57.19
C LYS A 2 42.61 51.49 -55.79
N TYR A 3 42.00 51.34 -54.61
CA TYR A 3 40.80 50.64 -54.13
C TYR A 3 40.28 51.34 -52.84
N LEU A 4 38.96 51.51 -52.72
CA LEU A 4 38.27 51.94 -51.49
C LEU A 4 37.86 50.67 -50.72
N LYS A 5 38.34 50.50 -49.48
CA LYS A 5 38.00 49.36 -48.62
C LYS A 5 36.60 49.56 -48.01
N PHE A 6 35.68 48.66 -48.32
CA PHE A 6 34.36 48.57 -47.71
C PHE A 6 34.49 47.87 -46.34
N PHE A 7 34.11 48.54 -45.25
CA PHE A 7 33.87 47.90 -43.95
C PHE A 7 32.37 47.56 -43.87
N ILE A 8 32.05 46.27 -43.85
CA ILE A 8 30.70 45.78 -43.57
C ILE A 8 30.56 45.66 -42.06
N LEU A 9 29.72 46.51 -41.46
CA LEU A 9 29.31 46.42 -40.06
C LEU A 9 28.18 45.39 -39.96
N ILE A 10 28.48 44.18 -39.48
CA ILE A 10 27.46 43.16 -39.18
C ILE A 10 26.85 43.50 -37.82
N ALA A 11 25.62 43.99 -37.80
CA ALA A 11 24.83 44.13 -36.58
C ALA A 11 24.30 42.76 -36.17
N LEU A 12 24.84 42.18 -35.10
CA LEU A 12 24.28 41.01 -34.43
C LEU A 12 23.02 41.44 -33.67
N VAL A 13 21.85 41.06 -34.20
CA VAL A 13 20.58 41.14 -33.46
C VAL A 13 20.47 39.88 -32.61
N SER A 14 20.73 40.01 -31.31
CA SER A 14 20.50 38.94 -30.34
C SER A 14 18.99 38.84 -30.06
N THR A 15 18.33 37.86 -30.68
CA THR A 15 16.96 37.47 -30.32
C THR A 15 17.00 36.72 -28.99
N ASN A 16 16.57 37.36 -27.91
CA ASN A 16 16.27 36.68 -26.66
C ASN A 16 15.02 35.83 -26.88
N ALA A 17 15.21 34.53 -27.14
CA ALA A 17 14.15 33.55 -27.04
C ALA A 17 13.81 33.40 -25.55
N ILE A 18 12.69 33.98 -25.15
CA ILE A 18 12.07 33.67 -23.85
C ILE A 18 11.57 32.23 -24.00
N SER A 19 12.37 31.26 -23.55
CA SER A 19 11.87 29.91 -23.33
C SER A 19 10.85 29.98 -22.21
N CYS A 20 9.58 29.95 -22.59
CA CYS A 20 8.48 29.68 -21.68
C CYS A 20 8.63 28.22 -21.24
N THR A 21 9.37 27.97 -20.17
CA THR A 21 9.26 26.73 -19.43
C THR A 21 7.84 26.67 -18.89
N GLN A 22 6.99 25.87 -19.55
CA GLN A 22 5.78 25.37 -18.92
C GLN A 22 6.24 24.64 -17.66
N GLN A 23 6.10 25.29 -16.50
CA GLN A 23 6.02 24.55 -15.25
C GLN A 23 4.83 23.62 -15.43
N THR A 24 5.08 22.33 -15.55
CA THR A 24 4.04 21.32 -15.34
C THR A 24 3.40 21.63 -14.01
N GLN A 25 2.16 22.13 -14.04
CA GLN A 25 1.38 22.35 -12.84
C GLN A 25 1.29 20.99 -12.15
N GLN A 26 1.95 20.88 -10.99
CA GLN A 26 1.93 19.65 -10.23
C GLN A 26 0.47 19.38 -9.87
N LYS A 27 -0.03 18.18 -10.18
CA LYS A 27 -1.40 17.83 -9.80
C LYS A 27 -1.55 17.94 -8.29
N GLU A 28 -2.44 18.82 -7.85
CA GLU A 28 -2.64 19.08 -6.43
C GLU A 28 -3.90 18.41 -5.90
N GLU A 29 -4.83 17.94 -6.75
CA GLU A 29 -6.00 17.20 -6.28
C GLU A 29 -5.88 15.69 -6.53
N PHE A 30 -6.24 14.92 -5.51
CA PHE A 30 -6.25 13.46 -5.49
C PHE A 30 -7.60 12.94 -5.04
N TYR A 31 -8.03 11.82 -5.62
CA TYR A 31 -9.06 11.01 -4.99
C TYR A 31 -8.43 10.19 -3.86
N LEU A 32 -9.05 10.21 -2.68
CA LEU A 32 -8.72 9.38 -1.52
C LEU A 32 -9.86 8.38 -1.29
N PHE A 33 -9.56 7.10 -1.50
CA PHE A 33 -10.47 6.00 -1.23
C PHE A 33 -10.20 5.46 0.16
N VAL A 34 -11.26 5.17 0.91
CA VAL A 34 -11.20 4.69 2.29
C VAL A 34 -12.03 3.42 2.42
N GLY A 35 -11.36 2.31 2.73
CA GLY A 35 -11.98 1.06 3.15
C GLY A 35 -12.12 1.01 4.67
N THR A 36 -13.18 0.35 5.16
CA THR A 36 -13.57 0.35 6.58
C THR A 36 -14.00 -1.03 7.06
N TYR A 37 -14.06 -1.24 8.37
CA TYR A 37 -14.99 -2.22 8.95
C TYR A 37 -16.38 -1.59 9.11
N THR A 38 -17.42 -2.40 8.99
CA THR A 38 -18.84 -1.96 8.95
C THR A 38 -19.65 -2.35 10.18
N GLY A 39 -19.04 -3.08 11.13
CA GLY A 39 -19.73 -3.54 12.34
C GLY A 39 -20.20 -2.43 13.29
N GLU A 40 -19.63 -1.23 13.20
CA GLU A 40 -19.93 -0.10 14.11
C GLU A 40 -20.43 1.17 13.39
N GLY A 41 -21.08 1.00 12.23
CA GLY A 41 -21.86 2.08 11.60
C GLY A 41 -21.26 2.70 10.34
N SER A 42 -20.09 2.25 9.89
CA SER A 42 -19.63 2.54 8.51
C SER A 42 -20.58 1.95 7.47
N GLU A 43 -20.77 2.66 6.37
CA GLU A 43 -21.61 2.23 5.25
C GLU A 43 -20.89 1.28 4.27
N GLY A 44 -19.56 1.34 4.20
CA GLY A 44 -18.76 0.61 3.23
C GLY A 44 -17.49 1.37 2.79
N ILE A 45 -17.41 1.77 1.52
CA ILE A 45 -16.24 2.46 0.96
C ILE A 45 -16.56 3.95 0.81
N TYR A 46 -15.66 4.82 1.28
CA TYR A 46 -15.80 6.27 1.12
C TYR A 46 -14.80 6.81 0.09
N LEU A 47 -15.19 7.85 -0.63
CA LEU A 47 -14.34 8.58 -1.55
C LEU A 47 -14.32 10.06 -1.14
N TYR A 48 -13.12 10.60 -1.03
CA TYR A 48 -12.87 12.01 -0.78
C TYR A 48 -12.01 12.61 -1.91
N ARG A 49 -12.04 13.93 -2.04
CA ARG A 49 -11.01 14.71 -2.72
C ARG A 49 -10.03 15.25 -1.68
N PHE A 50 -8.75 15.04 -1.92
CA PHE A 50 -7.65 15.52 -1.11
C PHE A 50 -6.85 16.55 -1.90
N ASN A 51 -6.70 17.74 -1.34
CA ASN A 51 -5.90 18.81 -1.92
C ASN A 51 -4.50 18.79 -1.30
N ALA A 52 -3.51 18.31 -2.04
CA ALA A 52 -2.11 18.32 -1.64
C ALA A 52 -1.49 19.72 -1.60
N ALA A 53 -2.15 20.78 -2.10
CA ALA A 53 -1.63 22.14 -1.95
C ALA A 53 -1.62 22.58 -0.48
N ASP A 54 -2.68 22.25 0.26
CA ASP A 54 -2.94 22.75 1.62
C ASP A 54 -3.39 21.67 2.62
N GLY A 55 -3.48 20.42 2.19
CA GLY A 55 -3.88 19.29 3.02
C GLY A 55 -5.37 19.23 3.34
N THR A 56 -6.22 19.98 2.63
CA THR A 56 -7.68 19.96 2.85
C THR A 56 -8.35 18.75 2.19
N VAL A 57 -9.49 18.35 2.75
CA VAL A 57 -10.26 17.18 2.30
C VAL A 57 -11.74 17.56 2.15
N SER A 58 -12.39 17.08 1.09
CA SER A 58 -13.84 17.18 0.92
C SER A 58 -14.45 15.84 0.50
N PRO A 59 -15.65 15.47 0.95
CA PRO A 59 -16.32 14.24 0.52
C PRO A 59 -16.66 14.28 -0.98
N ALA A 60 -16.67 13.11 -1.62
CA ALA A 60 -16.98 12.96 -3.05
C ALA A 60 -18.07 11.90 -3.31
N ASP A 61 -17.89 10.67 -2.82
CA ASP A 61 -18.82 9.55 -3.05
C ASP A 61 -18.83 8.58 -1.86
N THR A 62 -19.83 7.71 -1.79
CA THR A 62 -19.92 6.63 -0.79
C THR A 62 -20.60 5.41 -1.40
N VAL A 63 -19.93 4.26 -1.29
CA VAL A 63 -20.45 2.96 -1.73
C VAL A 63 -20.94 2.20 -0.51
N SER A 64 -22.25 2.27 -0.30
CA SER A 64 -22.91 1.61 0.83
C SER A 64 -23.24 0.13 0.52
N GLY A 65 -23.46 -0.68 1.57
CA GLY A 65 -23.93 -2.06 1.42
C GLY A 65 -22.85 -3.07 1.00
N ILE A 66 -21.59 -2.70 1.22
CA ILE A 66 -20.43 -3.58 1.13
C ILE A 66 -20.03 -3.94 2.55
N ALA A 67 -20.07 -5.22 2.91
CA ALA A 67 -19.71 -5.66 4.26
C ALA A 67 -18.18 -5.72 4.40
N ASP A 68 -17.66 -5.04 5.41
CA ASP A 68 -16.25 -5.04 5.82
C ASP A 68 -15.23 -4.92 4.66
N PRO A 69 -15.29 -3.84 3.83
CA PRO A 69 -14.30 -3.54 2.80
C PRO A 69 -12.95 -3.11 3.40
N SER A 70 -12.33 -3.99 4.18
CA SER A 70 -11.23 -3.67 5.09
C SER A 70 -9.88 -3.46 4.41
N TYR A 71 -9.75 -3.89 3.16
CA TYR A 71 -8.62 -3.57 2.30
C TYR A 71 -9.07 -3.33 0.87
N ILE A 72 -8.60 -2.23 0.28
CA ILE A 72 -8.94 -1.83 -1.08
C ILE A 72 -7.68 -1.61 -1.92
N TYR A 73 -7.79 -1.85 -3.23
CA TYR A 73 -6.70 -1.69 -4.18
C TYR A 73 -7.22 -1.23 -5.54
N LEU A 74 -6.58 -0.24 -6.13
CA LEU A 74 -6.93 0.27 -7.47
C LEU A 74 -6.15 -0.48 -8.54
N SER A 75 -6.78 -0.70 -9.69
CA SER A 75 -6.10 -1.21 -10.88
C SER A 75 -4.98 -0.25 -11.33
N PRO A 76 -3.93 -0.74 -12.02
CA PRO A 76 -2.81 0.10 -12.46
C PRO A 76 -3.21 1.26 -13.39
N ASP A 77 -4.28 1.09 -14.16
CA ASP A 77 -4.85 2.10 -15.05
C ASP A 77 -5.87 3.03 -14.36
N HIS A 78 -6.14 2.79 -13.06
CA HIS A 78 -7.08 3.53 -12.22
C HIS A 78 -8.54 3.50 -12.72
N THR A 79 -8.96 2.47 -13.44
CA THR A 79 -10.34 2.32 -13.92
C THR A 79 -11.19 1.37 -13.10
N ALA A 80 -10.57 0.55 -12.24
CA ALA A 80 -11.26 -0.36 -11.35
C ALA A 80 -10.73 -0.27 -9.91
N LEU A 81 -11.62 -0.53 -8.96
CA LEU A 81 -11.31 -0.69 -7.53
C LEU A 81 -11.68 -2.12 -7.12
N TYR A 82 -10.81 -2.75 -6.35
CA TYR A 82 -11.04 -4.07 -5.78
C TYR A 82 -11.05 -3.99 -4.26
N ALA A 83 -11.98 -4.69 -3.63
CA ALA A 83 -12.11 -4.73 -2.18
C ALA A 83 -12.28 -6.17 -1.69
N VAL A 84 -11.59 -6.53 -0.61
CA VAL A 84 -11.96 -7.72 0.17
C VAL A 84 -13.21 -7.42 0.97
N ASN A 85 -14.07 -8.41 1.20
CA ASN A 85 -15.16 -8.31 2.18
C ASN A 85 -14.80 -9.27 3.33
N GLU A 86 -14.19 -8.75 4.41
CA GLU A 86 -13.46 -9.52 5.45
C GLU A 86 -14.39 -10.23 6.45
N LEU A 87 -15.27 -11.09 5.94
CA LEU A 87 -16.14 -11.91 6.77
C LEU A 87 -15.43 -13.20 7.20
N ALA A 88 -15.66 -13.65 8.43
CA ALA A 88 -14.98 -14.81 8.99
C ALA A 88 -15.37 -16.13 8.30
N ASP A 89 -16.65 -16.30 7.95
CA ASP A 89 -17.13 -17.50 7.27
C ASP A 89 -16.77 -17.47 5.78
N SER A 90 -16.06 -18.51 5.33
CA SER A 90 -15.67 -18.70 3.92
C SER A 90 -16.84 -18.77 2.93
N THR A 91 -18.07 -19.06 3.39
CA THR A 91 -19.25 -19.05 2.50
C THR A 91 -19.65 -17.63 2.10
N ASP A 92 -19.40 -16.66 2.99
CA ASP A 92 -19.84 -15.27 2.85
C ASP A 92 -18.67 -14.33 2.52
N ALA A 93 -17.45 -14.75 2.85
CA ALA A 93 -16.20 -14.06 2.54
C ALA A 93 -16.00 -13.94 1.03
N THR A 94 -16.00 -12.71 0.54
CA THR A 94 -16.03 -12.40 -0.89
C THR A 94 -15.02 -11.33 -1.25
N VAL A 95 -14.84 -11.13 -2.55
CA VAL A 95 -14.05 -10.06 -3.15
C VAL A 95 -14.98 -9.32 -4.10
N SER A 96 -15.03 -8.00 -3.98
CA SER A 96 -15.86 -7.12 -4.82
C SER A 96 -14.97 -6.40 -5.84
N ALA A 97 -15.43 -6.33 -7.09
CA ALA A 97 -14.86 -5.46 -8.11
C ALA A 97 -15.82 -4.32 -8.43
N PHE A 98 -15.26 -3.13 -8.61
CA PHE A 98 -15.99 -1.92 -8.93
C PHE A 98 -15.33 -1.24 -10.13
N SER A 99 -16.12 -0.64 -11.01
CA SER A 99 -15.62 0.34 -11.95
C SER A 99 -15.48 1.69 -11.26
N PHE A 100 -14.50 2.47 -11.70
CA PHE A 100 -14.26 3.81 -11.22
C PHE A 100 -14.24 4.81 -12.38
N ASP A 101 -15.24 5.70 -12.39
CA ASP A 101 -15.25 6.85 -13.28
C ASP A 101 -14.46 8.00 -12.63
N ALA A 102 -13.19 8.13 -13.01
CA ALA A 102 -12.32 9.16 -12.47
C ALA A 102 -12.73 10.59 -12.87
N GLN A 103 -13.49 10.78 -13.95
CA GLN A 103 -13.95 12.11 -14.36
C GLN A 103 -15.05 12.61 -13.43
N ASN A 104 -15.99 11.73 -13.10
CA ASN A 104 -17.13 12.07 -12.24
C ASN A 104 -16.90 11.72 -10.76
N GLY A 105 -15.84 10.97 -10.44
CA GLY A 105 -15.55 10.50 -9.09
C GLY A 105 -16.60 9.51 -8.59
N GLN A 106 -17.04 8.58 -9.44
CA GLN A 106 -18.12 7.62 -9.11
C GLN A 106 -17.60 6.20 -9.10
N ILE A 107 -18.00 5.44 -8.09
CA ILE A 107 -17.66 4.02 -7.93
C ILE A 107 -18.92 3.17 -8.13
N SER A 108 -18.86 2.15 -9.00
CA SER A 108 -20.01 1.27 -9.29
C SER A 108 -19.64 -0.21 -9.18
N LEU A 109 -20.43 -0.99 -8.44
CA LEU A 109 -20.19 -2.43 -8.30
C LEU A 109 -20.36 -3.15 -9.64
N LEU A 110 -19.33 -3.90 -10.05
CA LEU A 110 -19.36 -4.76 -11.23
C LEU A 110 -19.83 -6.16 -10.84
N ASN A 111 -19.09 -6.84 -9.97
CA ASN A 111 -19.46 -8.16 -9.47
C ASN A 111 -18.82 -8.47 -8.11
N ARG A 112 -19.16 -9.65 -7.59
CA ARG A 112 -18.56 -10.25 -6.40
C ARG A 112 -18.21 -11.70 -6.68
N GLN A 113 -17.08 -12.15 -6.13
CA GLN A 113 -16.61 -13.53 -6.20
C GLN A 113 -16.32 -14.05 -4.80
N SER A 114 -16.46 -15.37 -4.58
CA SER A 114 -16.00 -15.99 -3.33
C SER A 114 -14.49 -15.80 -3.19
N SER A 115 -14.03 -15.38 -2.02
CA SER A 115 -12.60 -15.23 -1.71
C SER A 115 -11.86 -16.58 -1.57
N ARG A 116 -12.62 -17.69 -1.50
CA ARG A 116 -12.12 -19.06 -1.33
C ARG A 116 -11.34 -19.30 -0.03
N GLY A 117 -11.53 -18.42 0.97
CA GLY A 117 -11.01 -18.56 2.33
C GLY A 117 -11.76 -17.64 3.30
N GLY A 118 -11.60 -17.82 4.60
CA GLY A 118 -12.22 -16.93 5.60
C GLY A 118 -11.35 -15.68 5.84
N ALA A 119 -12.00 -14.57 6.18
CA ALA A 119 -11.39 -13.26 6.48
C ALA A 119 -10.32 -12.83 5.46
N PRO A 120 -10.69 -12.59 4.17
CA PRO A 120 -9.81 -11.96 3.20
C PRO A 120 -9.41 -10.58 3.72
N CYS A 121 -8.12 -10.34 3.94
CA CYS A 121 -7.63 -9.16 4.67
C CYS A 121 -6.66 -8.30 3.87
N TYR A 122 -6.28 -8.74 2.67
CA TYR A 122 -5.40 -8.01 1.77
C TYR A 122 -5.75 -8.35 0.32
N ILE A 123 -5.65 -7.34 -0.54
CA ILE A 123 -5.88 -7.47 -1.98
C ILE A 123 -4.88 -6.60 -2.75
N SER A 124 -4.39 -7.12 -3.86
CA SER A 124 -3.52 -6.42 -4.81
C SER A 124 -3.78 -6.91 -6.23
N THR A 125 -3.25 -6.20 -7.22
CA THR A 125 -3.22 -6.65 -8.62
C THR A 125 -1.79 -7.00 -9.03
N ASP A 126 -1.66 -7.66 -10.17
CA ASP A 126 -0.41 -7.63 -10.92
C ASP A 126 -0.17 -6.22 -11.52
N LYS A 127 1.00 -6.01 -12.13
CA LYS A 127 1.38 -4.70 -12.71
C LYS A 127 0.64 -4.39 -14.01
N ASN A 128 0.10 -5.40 -14.70
CA ASN A 128 -0.59 -5.23 -15.98
C ASN A 128 -2.11 -5.08 -15.83
N GLY A 129 -2.69 -5.40 -14.67
CA GLY A 129 -4.14 -5.38 -14.46
C GLY A 129 -4.84 -6.63 -14.99
N GLU A 130 -4.13 -7.75 -15.06
CA GLU A 130 -4.61 -9.03 -15.59
C GLU A 130 -5.14 -9.97 -14.50
N ALA A 131 -4.64 -9.82 -13.27
CA ALA A 131 -5.08 -10.63 -12.12
C ALA A 131 -5.14 -9.84 -10.82
N VAL A 132 -6.06 -10.26 -9.95
CA VAL A 132 -6.16 -9.89 -8.54
C VAL A 132 -5.63 -11.04 -7.66
N PHE A 133 -4.89 -10.69 -6.60
CA PHE A 133 -4.39 -11.60 -5.58
C PHE A 133 -4.94 -11.25 -4.20
N VAL A 134 -5.43 -12.25 -3.49
CA VAL A 134 -6.10 -12.08 -2.18
C VAL A 134 -5.43 -12.94 -1.12
N ALA A 135 -5.20 -12.35 0.06
CA ALA A 135 -4.75 -13.04 1.26
C ALA A 135 -5.94 -13.32 2.19
N ASN A 136 -6.17 -14.60 2.53
CA ASN A 136 -7.22 -15.03 3.45
C ASN A 136 -6.63 -15.36 4.82
N TYR A 137 -6.88 -14.49 5.81
CA TYR A 137 -6.29 -14.59 7.13
C TYR A 137 -6.76 -15.83 7.89
N LEU A 138 -8.08 -16.00 8.09
CA LEU A 138 -8.63 -17.19 8.77
C LEU A 138 -8.62 -18.43 7.87
N GLY A 139 -8.60 -18.23 6.55
CA GLY A 139 -8.47 -19.32 5.58
C GLY A 139 -7.07 -19.96 5.53
N GLY A 140 -6.04 -19.26 6.03
CA GLY A 140 -4.65 -19.70 5.90
C GLY A 140 -4.24 -19.92 4.46
N SER A 141 -4.74 -19.08 3.55
CA SER A 141 -4.66 -19.32 2.11
C SER A 141 -4.53 -18.03 1.31
N LEU A 142 -4.16 -18.17 0.05
CA LEU A 142 -4.27 -17.10 -0.95
C LEU A 142 -5.09 -17.58 -2.15
N ALA A 143 -5.63 -16.63 -2.91
CA ALA A 143 -6.36 -16.88 -4.14
C ALA A 143 -5.98 -15.87 -5.24
N MET A 144 -5.99 -16.32 -6.50
CA MET A 144 -5.78 -15.51 -7.69
C MET A 144 -7.03 -15.53 -8.58
N PHE A 145 -7.46 -14.36 -9.01
CA PHE A 145 -8.64 -14.13 -9.84
C PHE A 145 -8.22 -13.42 -11.12
N PRO A 146 -8.47 -13.98 -12.32
CA PRO A 146 -8.34 -13.24 -13.56
C PRO A 146 -9.30 -12.04 -13.60
N ILE A 147 -8.87 -10.98 -14.26
CA ILE A 147 -9.66 -9.76 -14.48
C ILE A 147 -10.20 -9.78 -15.91
N ASN A 148 -11.51 -9.55 -16.07
CA ASN A 148 -12.15 -9.37 -17.37
C ASN A 148 -11.83 -7.99 -17.95
N GLU A 149 -12.02 -7.80 -19.26
CA GLU A 149 -11.80 -6.52 -19.96
C GLU A 149 -12.57 -5.33 -19.36
N ASP A 150 -13.72 -5.57 -18.70
CA ASP A 150 -14.52 -4.54 -18.04
C ASP A 150 -14.09 -4.23 -16.59
N GLY A 151 -13.03 -4.90 -16.11
CA GLY A 151 -12.54 -4.80 -14.74
C GLY A 151 -13.21 -5.74 -13.74
N SER A 152 -14.25 -6.49 -14.13
CA SER A 152 -14.90 -7.47 -13.26
C SER A 152 -14.04 -8.71 -13.04
N LEU A 153 -14.29 -9.47 -11.97
CA LEU A 153 -13.49 -10.65 -11.63
C LEU A 153 -14.10 -11.95 -12.17
N GLU A 154 -13.27 -12.80 -12.77
CA GLU A 154 -13.61 -14.22 -12.97
C GLU A 154 -13.62 -14.98 -11.64
N GLU A 155 -14.12 -16.22 -11.63
CA GLU A 155 -13.94 -17.11 -10.47
C GLU A 155 -12.45 -17.37 -10.20
N ALA A 156 -12.10 -17.67 -8.94
CA ALA A 156 -10.71 -17.93 -8.56
C ALA A 156 -10.10 -19.07 -9.41
N LYS A 157 -9.06 -18.76 -10.17
CA LYS A 157 -8.34 -19.72 -11.02
C LYS A 157 -7.33 -20.53 -10.21
N THR A 158 -6.79 -19.96 -9.14
CA THR A 158 -5.81 -20.62 -8.29
C THR A 158 -6.12 -20.31 -6.83
N VAL A 159 -6.04 -21.33 -5.97
CA VAL A 159 -6.17 -21.21 -4.51
C VAL A 159 -5.07 -22.06 -3.89
N ILE A 160 -4.23 -21.44 -3.06
CA ILE A 160 -3.11 -22.12 -2.40
C ILE A 160 -3.35 -22.05 -0.89
N LYS A 161 -3.44 -23.21 -0.25
CA LYS A 161 -3.52 -23.31 1.21
C LYS A 161 -2.14 -23.52 1.78
N HIS A 162 -1.74 -22.65 2.70
CA HIS A 162 -0.52 -22.84 3.46
C HIS A 162 -0.72 -23.93 4.53
N GLN A 163 0.38 -24.43 5.09
CA GLN A 163 0.39 -25.42 6.16
C GLN A 163 1.50 -25.09 7.15
N GLY A 164 1.30 -25.47 8.41
CA GLY A 164 2.26 -25.26 9.49
C GLY A 164 1.67 -24.42 10.61
N SER A 165 2.53 -24.05 11.53
CA SER A 165 2.25 -23.26 12.73
C SER A 165 3.58 -22.70 13.25
N SER A 166 3.52 -21.89 14.29
CA SER A 166 4.71 -21.44 15.01
C SER A 166 4.47 -21.34 16.52
N VAL A 167 5.26 -20.54 17.22
CA VAL A 167 5.45 -20.58 18.67
C VAL A 167 4.37 -19.84 19.47
N ASN A 168 3.64 -18.89 18.86
CA ASN A 168 2.55 -18.20 19.52
C ASN A 168 1.26 -19.04 19.47
N GLU A 169 0.92 -19.70 20.58
CA GLU A 169 -0.22 -20.62 20.67
C GLU A 169 -1.60 -20.00 20.36
N ASN A 170 -1.73 -18.67 20.41
CA ASN A 170 -3.00 -17.97 20.19
C ASN A 170 -3.10 -17.26 18.84
N ARG A 171 -1.98 -17.11 18.13
CA ARG A 171 -1.89 -16.32 16.89
C ARG A 171 -1.19 -17.06 15.76
N GLN A 172 -0.58 -18.21 16.04
CA GLN A 172 0.23 -19.00 15.12
C GLN A 172 -0.03 -20.49 15.27
N GLU A 173 -1.23 -20.87 15.72
CA GLU A 173 -1.70 -22.26 15.78
C GLU A 173 -1.93 -22.87 14.40
N SER A 174 -2.12 -22.01 13.39
CA SER A 174 -2.35 -22.36 11.99
C SER A 174 -1.87 -21.23 11.08
N PRO A 175 -1.84 -21.43 9.75
CA PRO A 175 -1.44 -20.38 8.81
C PRO A 175 -2.42 -19.21 8.78
N HIS A 176 -1.87 -18.00 8.61
CA HIS A 176 -2.59 -16.74 8.51
C HIS A 176 -1.93 -15.84 7.46
N VAL A 177 -2.26 -16.07 6.17
CA VAL A 177 -1.74 -15.24 5.08
C VAL A 177 -2.32 -13.84 5.22
N HIS A 178 -1.46 -12.84 5.43
CA HIS A 178 -1.85 -11.47 5.74
C HIS A 178 -1.52 -10.48 4.61
N CYS A 179 -0.63 -10.81 3.68
CA CYS A 179 -0.32 -9.93 2.55
C CYS A 179 -0.03 -10.76 1.31
N THR A 180 -0.53 -10.31 0.16
CA THR A 180 -0.18 -10.79 -1.18
C THR A 180 0.27 -9.60 -2.02
N ILE A 181 1.52 -9.58 -2.47
CA ILE A 181 2.06 -8.47 -3.26
C ILE A 181 2.96 -8.96 -4.38
N ILE A 182 2.74 -8.44 -5.59
CA ILE A 182 3.56 -8.78 -6.74
C ILE A 182 4.91 -8.06 -6.70
N SER A 183 5.96 -8.76 -7.09
CA SER A 183 7.30 -8.21 -7.23
C SER A 183 7.36 -7.07 -8.25
N PRO A 184 8.38 -6.19 -8.17
CA PRO A 184 8.55 -5.07 -9.10
C PRO A 184 8.64 -5.50 -10.58
N ASP A 185 9.19 -6.69 -10.83
CA ASP A 185 9.35 -7.27 -12.17
C ASP A 185 8.11 -8.04 -12.68
N ASN A 186 7.02 -8.05 -11.91
CA ASN A 186 5.75 -8.75 -12.22
C ASN A 186 5.86 -10.28 -12.37
N ARG A 187 6.88 -10.92 -11.78
CA ARG A 187 7.13 -12.38 -11.94
C ARG A 187 6.92 -13.22 -10.70
N PHE A 188 6.86 -12.63 -9.51
CA PHE A 188 6.71 -13.37 -8.26
C PHE A 188 5.65 -12.73 -7.38
N LEU A 189 4.66 -13.52 -6.96
CA LEU A 189 3.72 -13.13 -5.93
C LEU A 189 4.29 -13.52 -4.57
N PHE A 190 4.56 -12.53 -3.72
CA PHE A 190 4.97 -12.75 -2.34
C PHE A 190 3.76 -12.81 -1.41
N ALA A 191 3.76 -13.78 -0.51
CA ALA A 191 2.75 -14.02 0.49
C ALA A 191 3.36 -14.03 1.89
N ALA A 192 3.03 -13.04 2.72
CA ALA A 192 3.44 -13.00 4.13
C ALA A 192 2.43 -13.79 4.97
N ASP A 193 2.91 -14.79 5.70
CA ASP A 193 2.10 -15.68 6.51
C ASP A 193 2.48 -15.54 7.99
N LEU A 194 1.65 -14.79 8.70
CA LEU A 194 1.80 -14.50 10.12
C LEU A 194 1.85 -15.79 10.95
N GLY A 195 1.03 -16.78 10.56
CA GLY A 195 0.83 -18.02 11.31
C GLY A 195 2.00 -18.99 11.24
N THR A 196 2.86 -18.87 10.22
CA THR A 196 3.95 -19.82 9.96
C THR A 196 5.35 -19.21 10.02
N ASP A 197 5.47 -17.90 10.30
CA ASP A 197 6.73 -17.15 10.27
C ASP A 197 7.44 -17.22 8.90
N LYS A 198 6.66 -17.15 7.82
CA LYS A 198 7.19 -17.29 6.45
C LYS A 198 6.76 -16.16 5.53
N LEU A 199 7.71 -15.73 4.71
CA LEU A 199 7.45 -15.00 3.48
C LEU A 199 7.70 -15.96 2.30
N THR A 200 6.63 -16.28 1.56
CA THR A 200 6.66 -17.26 0.49
C THR A 200 6.46 -16.59 -0.86
N GLY A 201 7.34 -16.83 -1.83
CA GLY A 201 7.21 -16.33 -3.20
C GLY A 201 6.78 -17.41 -4.18
N TYR A 202 5.78 -17.11 -5.00
CA TYR A 202 5.24 -18.00 -6.04
C TYR A 202 5.50 -17.41 -7.43
N ALA A 203 6.00 -18.22 -8.36
CA ALA A 203 6.17 -17.78 -9.74
C ALA A 203 4.80 -17.44 -10.37
N TYR A 204 4.71 -16.27 -10.98
CA TYR A 204 3.53 -15.75 -11.66
C TYR A 204 3.84 -15.49 -13.14
N ASP A 205 2.96 -15.98 -14.01
CA ASP A 205 2.99 -15.75 -15.44
C ASP A 205 1.75 -14.93 -15.82
N SER A 206 1.94 -13.62 -15.96
CA SER A 206 0.92 -12.65 -16.34
C SER A 206 0.29 -12.99 -17.70
N ALA A 207 1.10 -13.43 -18.69
CA ALA A 207 0.61 -13.69 -20.04
C ALA A 207 -0.39 -14.86 -20.11
N ASN A 208 -0.28 -15.81 -19.18
CA ASN A 208 -1.17 -16.97 -19.10
C ASN A 208 -2.14 -16.91 -17.91
N ASN A 209 -2.11 -15.81 -17.14
CA ASN A 209 -2.80 -15.67 -15.85
C ASN A 209 -2.63 -16.93 -14.99
N SER A 210 -1.38 -17.32 -14.74
CA SER A 210 -1.04 -18.57 -14.07
C SER A 210 -0.14 -18.31 -12.87
N LEU A 211 -0.48 -18.90 -11.72
CA LEU A 211 0.30 -18.85 -10.49
C LEU A 211 0.75 -20.26 -10.13
N SER A 212 2.04 -20.45 -9.88
CA SER A 212 2.58 -21.72 -9.40
C SER A 212 1.96 -22.11 -8.06
N SER A 213 1.53 -23.35 -7.92
CA SER A 213 1.10 -23.90 -6.63
C SER A 213 2.26 -24.20 -5.69
N GLU A 214 3.45 -24.44 -6.24
CA GLU A 214 4.66 -24.71 -5.48
C GLU A 214 5.43 -23.41 -5.21
N PRO A 215 5.97 -23.23 -3.98
CA PRO A 215 6.77 -22.06 -3.65
C PRO A 215 8.09 -22.09 -4.42
N ALA A 216 8.42 -20.97 -5.06
CA ALA A 216 9.71 -20.76 -5.70
C ALA A 216 10.74 -20.20 -4.69
N ILE A 217 10.26 -19.44 -3.70
CA ILE A 217 11.06 -18.70 -2.72
C ILE A 217 10.43 -18.90 -1.35
N VAL A 218 11.24 -19.16 -0.33
CA VAL A 218 10.79 -19.19 1.07
C VAL A 218 11.84 -18.52 1.93
N TYR A 219 11.44 -17.48 2.64
CA TYR A 219 12.22 -16.87 3.71
C TYR A 219 11.51 -17.13 5.05
N GLU A 220 12.25 -17.60 6.04
CA GLU A 220 11.74 -17.83 7.40
C GLU A 220 12.18 -16.68 8.30
N THR A 221 11.23 -15.97 8.90
CA THR A 221 11.53 -14.95 9.92
C THR A 221 11.96 -15.61 11.23
N GLU A 222 12.41 -14.79 12.18
CA GLU A 222 12.52 -15.25 13.57
C GLU A 222 11.20 -15.90 14.04
N LYS A 223 11.31 -17.00 14.81
CA LYS A 223 10.13 -17.68 15.36
C LYS A 223 9.36 -16.75 16.28
N GLY A 224 8.08 -16.58 16.02
CA GLY A 224 7.19 -15.68 16.75
C GLY A 224 7.17 -14.26 16.20
N ALA A 225 7.80 -13.99 15.04
CA ALA A 225 7.81 -12.66 14.44
C ALA A 225 6.44 -12.29 13.83
N GLY A 226 5.80 -13.23 13.13
CA GLY A 226 4.51 -13.03 12.50
C GLY A 226 4.53 -12.02 11.35
N PRO A 227 5.10 -12.37 10.18
CA PRO A 227 5.21 -11.47 9.04
C PRO A 227 3.84 -11.01 8.55
N ARG A 228 3.68 -9.70 8.35
CA ARG A 228 2.38 -9.06 8.11
C ARG A 228 2.27 -8.42 6.74
N HIS A 229 2.94 -7.30 6.50
CA HIS A 229 2.91 -6.56 5.22
C HIS A 229 4.34 -6.43 4.65
N LEU A 230 4.44 -6.52 3.32
CA LEU A 230 5.68 -6.31 2.58
C LEU A 230 5.53 -5.08 1.66
N THR A 231 6.56 -4.25 1.56
CA THR A 231 6.64 -3.17 0.57
C THR A 231 7.98 -3.21 -0.16
N PHE A 232 7.98 -2.85 -1.44
CA PHE A 232 9.20 -2.74 -2.25
C PHE A 232 9.64 -1.29 -2.35
N HIS A 233 10.96 -1.07 -2.35
CA HIS A 233 11.55 0.22 -2.66
C HIS A 233 11.21 0.65 -4.11
N PRO A 234 11.02 1.94 -4.42
CA PRO A 234 10.70 2.39 -5.77
C PRO A 234 11.72 2.01 -6.85
N SER A 235 12.99 1.78 -6.49
CA SER A 235 14.01 1.25 -7.43
C SER A 235 13.76 -0.21 -7.82
N GLY A 236 12.96 -0.93 -7.03
CA GLY A 236 12.72 -2.36 -7.17
C GLY A 236 13.84 -3.25 -6.63
N GLU A 237 14.91 -2.70 -6.06
CA GLU A 237 16.10 -3.45 -5.62
C GLU A 237 16.08 -3.82 -4.13
N TYR A 238 15.09 -3.34 -3.38
CA TYR A 238 14.97 -3.59 -1.94
C TYR A 238 13.52 -3.89 -1.56
N ALA A 239 13.34 -4.65 -0.49
CA ALA A 239 12.04 -4.95 0.10
C ALA A 239 12.10 -4.82 1.63
N TYR A 240 10.96 -4.47 2.24
CA TYR A 240 10.84 -4.29 3.68
C TYR A 240 9.59 -4.99 4.20
N LEU A 241 9.78 -5.91 5.15
CA LEU A 241 8.74 -6.74 5.75
C LEU A 241 8.52 -6.32 7.19
N VAL A 242 7.30 -5.89 7.53
CA VAL A 242 6.94 -5.65 8.94
C VAL A 242 6.37 -6.92 9.56
N ASN A 243 6.81 -7.20 10.78
CA ASN A 243 6.40 -8.33 11.61
C ASN A 243 5.47 -7.85 12.72
N GLU A 244 4.27 -8.44 12.81
CA GLU A 244 3.22 -8.02 13.72
C GLU A 244 3.56 -8.33 15.18
N LEU A 245 4.00 -9.56 15.44
CA LEU A 245 3.98 -10.15 16.79
C LEU A 245 5.23 -9.81 17.60
N ASN A 246 6.34 -9.47 16.96
CA ASN A 246 7.58 -9.05 17.64
C ASN A 246 7.97 -7.58 17.42
N GLY A 247 7.24 -6.83 16.58
CA GLY A 247 7.51 -5.41 16.35
C GLY A 247 8.88 -5.17 15.71
N SER A 248 9.13 -5.84 14.59
CA SER A 248 10.37 -5.70 13.81
C SER A 248 10.11 -5.46 12.33
N ILE A 249 11.11 -4.92 11.64
CA ILE A 249 11.18 -4.82 10.19
C ILE A 249 12.41 -5.60 9.74
N VAL A 250 12.22 -6.47 8.75
CA VAL A 250 13.32 -7.11 8.01
C VAL A 250 13.50 -6.38 6.68
N ALA A 251 14.71 -5.87 6.44
CA ALA A 251 15.12 -5.25 5.19
C ALA A 251 15.88 -6.26 4.32
N PHE A 252 15.57 -6.28 3.03
CA PHE A 252 16.16 -7.18 2.05
C PHE A 252 16.71 -6.41 0.86
N SER A 253 17.83 -6.87 0.29
CA SER A 253 18.08 -6.67 -1.13
C SER A 253 17.26 -7.67 -1.93
N TYR A 254 16.76 -7.24 -3.08
CA TYR A 254 15.93 -8.02 -3.97
C TYR A 254 16.49 -8.02 -5.39
N LEU A 255 16.67 -9.23 -5.94
CA LEU A 255 17.03 -9.41 -7.34
C LEU A 255 16.45 -10.73 -7.87
N ASP A 256 15.58 -10.62 -8.88
CA ASP A 256 15.05 -11.77 -9.62
C ASP A 256 14.45 -12.89 -8.75
N GLY A 257 13.69 -12.50 -7.71
CA GLY A 257 13.09 -13.45 -6.77
C GLY A 257 13.98 -13.81 -5.56
N ASN A 258 15.27 -13.45 -5.57
CA ASN A 258 16.12 -13.65 -4.39
C ASN A 258 15.90 -12.52 -3.39
N LEU A 259 15.75 -12.88 -2.12
CA LEU A 259 15.69 -11.98 -0.97
C LEU A 259 16.89 -12.28 -0.08
N ASP A 260 17.86 -11.36 -0.04
CA ASP A 260 18.99 -11.44 0.87
C ASP A 260 18.74 -10.47 2.03
N GLU A 261 18.67 -10.99 3.26
CA GLU A 261 18.48 -10.17 4.45
C GLU A 261 19.69 -9.24 4.66
N LEU A 262 19.41 -7.94 4.78
CA LEU A 262 20.39 -6.90 5.06
C LEU A 262 20.43 -6.57 6.55
N GLN A 263 19.24 -6.49 7.16
CA GLN A 263 19.07 -5.98 8.52
C GLN A 263 17.71 -6.41 9.08
N THR A 264 17.67 -6.69 10.38
CA THR A 264 16.45 -6.68 11.17
C THR A 264 16.51 -5.54 12.19
N ILE A 265 15.48 -4.71 12.26
CA ILE A 265 15.40 -3.52 13.14
C ILE A 265 14.06 -3.44 13.85
N SER A 266 14.05 -2.99 15.12
CA SER A 266 12.81 -2.91 15.91
C SER A 266 11.99 -1.65 15.60
N THR A 267 10.66 -1.78 15.65
CA THR A 267 9.67 -0.69 15.66
C THR A 267 9.30 -0.23 17.06
N LEU A 268 9.90 -0.82 18.10
CA LEU A 268 9.55 -0.58 19.49
C LEU A 268 10.57 0.36 20.16
N PRO A 269 10.17 1.08 21.23
CA PRO A 269 11.13 1.72 22.13
C PRO A 269 12.12 0.71 22.73
N GLU A 270 13.29 1.19 23.14
CA GLU A 270 14.26 0.34 23.84
C GLU A 270 13.67 -0.20 25.15
N ASN A 271 13.82 -1.51 25.40
CA ASN A 271 13.27 -2.21 26.57
C ASN A 271 11.74 -2.10 26.71
N TYR A 272 11.01 -2.06 25.60
CA TYR A 272 9.55 -2.03 25.62
C TYR A 272 8.94 -3.35 26.13
N GLU A 273 8.08 -3.26 27.15
CA GLU A 273 7.41 -4.42 27.79
C GLU A 273 5.89 -4.42 27.60
N GLY A 274 5.35 -3.50 26.79
CA GLY A 274 3.91 -3.38 26.52
C GLY A 274 3.41 -4.31 25.42
N ALA A 275 2.15 -4.15 25.02
CA ALA A 275 1.57 -4.93 23.93
C ALA A 275 2.26 -4.60 22.58
N ILE A 276 2.61 -5.63 21.82
CA ILE A 276 3.31 -5.53 20.53
C ILE A 276 2.33 -5.87 19.40
N SER A 277 2.25 -4.98 18.41
CA SER A 277 1.33 -5.15 17.29
C SER A 277 1.73 -4.25 16.11
N GLY A 278 2.73 -4.68 15.33
CA GLY A 278 3.08 -4.03 14.07
C GLY A 278 1.91 -4.12 13.06
N ALA A 279 1.74 -3.10 12.22
CA ALA A 279 0.64 -3.05 11.26
C ALA A 279 1.10 -2.78 9.83
N ASP A 280 1.09 -1.51 9.40
CA ASP A 280 1.37 -1.17 8.01
C ASP A 280 2.80 -0.72 7.83
N ILE A 281 3.32 -0.83 6.61
CA ILE A 281 4.67 -0.43 6.23
C ILE A 281 4.64 0.19 4.85
N ARG A 282 5.20 1.39 4.72
CA ARG A 282 5.22 2.15 3.45
C ARG A 282 6.52 2.90 3.30
N ILE A 283 7.00 2.97 2.07
CA ILE A 283 8.13 3.81 1.69
C ILE A 283 7.65 5.07 0.98
N SER A 284 8.34 6.18 1.20
CA SER A 284 8.07 7.43 0.49
C SER A 284 8.29 7.28 -1.02
N PRO A 285 7.59 8.06 -1.86
CA PRO A 285 7.71 7.98 -3.32
C PRO A 285 9.14 8.19 -3.85
N ASP A 286 9.97 8.94 -3.12
CA ASP A 286 11.38 9.18 -3.44
C ASP A 286 12.34 8.11 -2.90
N GLY A 287 11.83 7.10 -2.17
CA GLY A 287 12.60 5.99 -1.62
C GLY A 287 13.41 6.30 -0.36
N LYS A 288 13.42 7.56 0.11
CA LYS A 288 14.35 8.00 1.15
C LYS A 288 13.93 7.66 2.57
N PHE A 289 12.64 7.45 2.81
CA PHE A 289 12.09 7.21 4.14
C PHE A 289 11.08 6.09 4.16
N LEU A 290 11.19 5.22 5.16
CA LEU A 290 10.28 4.13 5.43
C LEU A 290 9.53 4.43 6.72
N TYR A 291 8.24 4.11 6.72
CA TYR A 291 7.32 4.34 7.83
C TYR A 291 6.70 3.00 8.21
N ALA A 292 6.53 2.75 9.50
CA ALA A 292 5.80 1.59 10.01
C ALA A 292 4.88 1.99 11.15
N SER A 293 3.67 1.42 11.21
CA SER A 293 2.72 1.71 12.29
C SER A 293 2.73 0.63 13.37
N ASN A 294 2.63 1.05 14.63
CA ASN A 294 2.36 0.17 15.77
C ASN A 294 0.98 0.47 16.37
N ARG A 295 0.26 -0.58 16.74
CA ARG A 295 -1.05 -0.53 17.40
C ARG A 295 -0.92 -0.79 18.90
N GLU A 296 -2.05 -1.03 19.55
CA GLU A 296 -2.18 -1.28 20.99
C GLU A 296 -1.64 -0.11 21.81
N ASP A 297 -0.70 -0.31 22.73
CA ASP A 297 -0.31 0.76 23.66
C ASP A 297 0.47 1.90 22.98
N LEU A 298 1.14 1.62 21.85
CA LEU A 298 2.02 2.59 21.18
C LEU A 298 1.26 3.61 20.31
N ASN A 299 0.27 3.17 19.53
CA ASN A 299 -0.50 3.99 18.58
C ASN A 299 0.34 5.06 17.85
N ASN A 300 1.43 4.65 17.21
CA ASN A 300 2.40 5.55 16.60
C ASN A 300 2.81 5.12 15.18
N ILE A 301 3.43 6.06 14.46
CA ILE A 301 4.14 5.84 13.20
C ILE A 301 5.64 6.03 13.48
N VAL A 302 6.44 5.00 13.25
CA VAL A 302 7.90 5.03 13.38
C VAL A 302 8.52 5.34 12.02
N ILE A 303 9.56 6.16 12.03
CA ILE A 303 10.15 6.77 10.84
C ILE A 303 11.61 6.36 10.74
N TYR A 304 11.99 5.82 9.58
CA TYR A 304 13.35 5.41 9.26
C TYR A 304 13.84 6.11 8.01
N SER A 305 15.09 6.57 8.00
CA SER A 305 15.79 6.89 6.75
C SER A 305 16.28 5.62 6.09
N VAL A 306 16.26 5.60 4.77
CA VAL A 306 16.79 4.54 3.92
C VAL A 306 18.10 5.04 3.30
N ASP A 307 19.19 4.29 3.47
CA ASP A 307 20.47 4.62 2.82
C ASP A 307 20.62 3.96 1.43
N GLU A 308 21.71 4.27 0.73
CA GLU A 308 21.97 3.75 -0.62
C GLU A 308 22.08 2.22 -0.68
N SER A 309 22.39 1.57 0.45
CA SER A 309 22.47 0.11 0.58
C SER A 309 21.13 -0.55 0.94
N GLY A 310 20.07 0.24 1.11
CA GLY A 310 18.74 -0.23 1.52
C GLY A 310 18.62 -0.50 3.02
N MET A 311 19.62 -0.14 3.83
CA MET A 311 19.56 -0.27 5.28
C MET A 311 18.76 0.87 5.92
N LEU A 312 18.20 0.58 7.09
CA LEU A 312 17.30 1.47 7.82
C LEU A 312 17.98 2.05 9.08
N SER A 313 17.78 3.36 9.28
CA SER A 313 18.14 4.04 10.54
C SER A 313 16.93 4.80 11.07
N LYS A 314 16.54 4.55 12.33
CA LYS A 314 15.40 5.26 12.96
C LYS A 314 15.75 6.74 13.09
N VAL A 315 14.90 7.62 12.55
CA VAL A 315 15.05 9.08 12.61
C VAL A 315 13.99 9.75 13.47
N GLY A 316 12.88 9.08 13.75
CA GLY A 316 11.82 9.62 14.59
C GLY A 316 10.66 8.67 14.79
N GLU A 317 9.67 9.14 15.53
CA GLU A 317 8.36 8.53 15.68
C GLU A 317 7.35 9.64 15.98
N GLU A 318 6.11 9.45 15.55
CA GLU A 318 5.02 10.41 15.75
C GLU A 318 3.77 9.66 16.22
N PRO A 319 3.06 10.11 17.27
CA PRO A 319 1.74 9.58 17.60
C PRO A 319 0.80 9.67 16.40
N SER A 320 0.02 8.62 16.14
CA SER A 320 -0.86 8.58 14.95
C SER A 320 -2.06 9.54 15.01
N GLY A 321 -2.22 10.23 16.14
CA GLY A 321 -3.33 11.15 16.39
C GLY A 321 -4.68 10.45 16.67
N GLY A 322 -4.66 9.14 16.91
CA GLY A 322 -5.83 8.32 17.23
C GLY A 322 -5.42 6.97 17.82
N VAL A 323 -6.32 5.98 17.79
CA VAL A 323 -6.08 4.63 18.33
C VAL A 323 -6.21 3.58 17.24
N HIS A 324 -5.29 2.61 17.27
CA HIS A 324 -5.18 1.48 16.35
C HIS A 324 -4.94 1.93 14.89
N PRO A 325 -3.77 2.56 14.59
CA PRO A 325 -3.37 2.96 13.24
C PRO A 325 -3.08 1.74 12.35
N ARG A 326 -4.15 1.09 11.86
CA ARG A 326 -4.06 -0.17 11.10
C ARG A 326 -3.50 0.03 9.70
N ASN A 327 -3.67 1.21 9.12
CA ASN A 327 -3.16 1.57 7.80
C ASN A 327 -2.86 3.06 7.73
N PHE A 328 -1.91 3.42 6.87
CA PHE A 328 -1.67 4.81 6.51
C PHE A 328 -1.24 4.89 5.05
N ARG A 329 -1.29 6.10 4.49
CA ARG A 329 -0.93 6.36 3.10
C ARG A 329 -0.11 7.63 2.97
N ILE A 330 0.97 7.54 2.21
CA ILE A 330 1.69 8.71 1.72
C ILE A 330 1.02 9.16 0.42
N ASP A 331 0.72 10.45 0.31
CA ASP A 331 0.13 11.00 -0.90
C ASP A 331 1.12 10.91 -2.08
N PRO A 332 0.64 10.90 -3.35
CA PRO A 332 1.54 10.71 -4.49
C PRO A 332 2.57 11.83 -4.70
N THR A 333 2.35 13.05 -4.17
CA THR A 333 3.36 14.12 -4.20
C THR A 333 4.45 13.89 -3.15
N GLY A 334 4.18 13.05 -2.15
CA GLY A 334 5.07 12.83 -1.04
C GLY A 334 5.14 14.04 -0.09
N ARG A 335 4.11 14.88 0.00
CA ARG A 335 4.06 15.99 0.96
C ARG A 335 3.32 15.65 2.24
N TYR A 336 2.45 14.65 2.21
CA TYR A 336 1.57 14.29 3.33
C TYR A 336 1.59 12.80 3.61
N LEU A 337 1.30 12.46 4.85
CA LEU A 337 0.98 11.13 5.33
C LEU A 337 -0.38 11.19 6.03
N LEU A 338 -1.27 10.27 5.67
CA LEU A 338 -2.61 10.15 6.26
C LEU A 338 -2.68 8.85 7.05
N ALA A 339 -2.93 8.94 8.36
CA ALA A 339 -3.01 7.79 9.25
C ALA A 339 -4.46 7.44 9.59
N ALA A 340 -4.93 6.25 9.20
CA ALA A 340 -6.27 5.75 9.50
C ALA A 340 -6.28 5.01 10.85
N ASN A 341 -6.97 5.60 11.83
CA ASN A 341 -7.06 5.08 13.18
C ASN A 341 -8.44 4.43 13.39
N ARG A 342 -8.45 3.11 13.47
CA ARG A 342 -9.68 2.33 13.48
C ARG A 342 -10.57 2.63 14.68
N HIS A 343 -10.00 2.71 15.89
CA HIS A 343 -10.80 2.76 17.12
C HIS A 343 -11.17 4.18 17.56
N THR A 344 -10.70 5.20 16.84
CA THR A 344 -11.07 6.60 17.06
C THR A 344 -11.85 7.20 15.90
N ASP A 345 -12.25 6.38 14.92
CA ASP A 345 -13.07 6.81 13.78
C ASP A 345 -12.53 8.05 13.06
N ASN A 346 -11.20 8.14 12.91
CA ASN A 346 -10.57 9.27 12.25
C ASN A 346 -9.40 8.88 11.34
N ILE A 347 -9.19 9.70 10.31
CA ILE A 347 -7.95 9.75 9.53
C ILE A 347 -7.28 11.08 9.83
N VAL A 348 -6.04 11.04 10.32
CA VAL A 348 -5.27 12.24 10.69
C VAL A 348 -4.27 12.57 9.58
N VAL A 349 -4.21 13.84 9.17
CA VAL A 349 -3.29 14.31 8.13
C VAL A 349 -2.04 14.92 8.76
N PHE A 350 -0.88 14.47 8.29
CA PHE A 350 0.43 14.98 8.64
C PHE A 350 1.11 15.57 7.41
N GLU A 351 1.69 16.76 7.54
CA GLU A 351 2.69 17.25 6.60
C GLU A 351 4.01 16.53 6.88
N ARG A 352 4.69 16.15 5.80
CA ARG A 352 5.95 15.41 5.86
C ARG A 352 7.09 16.28 5.40
N ASP A 353 8.10 16.43 6.23
CA ASP A 353 9.36 17.03 5.81
C ASP A 353 10.10 16.03 4.92
N THR A 354 10.21 16.33 3.63
CA THR A 354 10.83 15.43 2.64
C THR A 354 12.34 15.30 2.79
N ASN A 355 12.99 16.13 3.61
CA ASN A 355 14.42 16.05 3.87
C ASN A 355 14.74 15.26 5.14
N THR A 356 13.85 15.25 6.13
CA THR A 356 14.06 14.59 7.42
C THR A 356 13.17 13.38 7.65
N GLY A 357 12.09 13.24 6.88
CA GLY A 357 11.05 12.23 7.03
C GLY A 357 10.08 12.51 8.17
N LEU A 358 10.33 13.51 9.01
CA LEU A 358 9.51 13.79 10.19
C LEU A 358 8.12 14.27 9.80
N LEU A 359 7.16 14.00 10.69
CA LEU A 359 5.74 14.28 10.49
C LEU A 359 5.31 15.44 11.40
N ASN A 360 4.54 16.37 10.86
CA ASN A 360 3.90 17.44 11.60
C ASN A 360 2.40 17.37 11.37
N ARG A 361 1.61 17.27 12.45
CA ARG A 361 0.15 17.25 12.34
C ARG A 361 -0.35 18.59 11.77
N THR A 362 -1.18 18.53 10.74
CA THR A 362 -1.72 19.73 10.07
C THR A 362 -2.90 20.35 10.82
N GLY A 363 -3.57 19.54 11.64
CA GLY A 363 -4.86 19.85 12.24
C GLY A 363 -6.05 19.45 11.37
N THR A 364 -5.83 18.98 10.15
CA THR A 364 -6.87 18.37 9.31
C THR A 364 -7.13 16.93 9.74
N GLU A 365 -8.40 16.59 9.92
CA GLU A 365 -8.86 15.24 10.21
C GLU A 365 -10.11 14.92 9.39
N ILE A 366 -10.26 13.65 9.04
CA ILE A 366 -11.45 13.10 8.38
C ILE A 366 -12.15 12.22 9.41
N GLU A 367 -13.37 12.56 9.79
CA GLU A 367 -14.24 11.68 10.58
C GLU A 367 -14.84 10.61 9.67
N VAL A 368 -14.56 9.35 9.96
CA VAL A 368 -15.05 8.18 9.22
C VAL A 368 -15.01 6.97 10.15
N SER A 369 -16.06 6.17 10.18
CA SER A 369 -16.11 5.03 11.10
C SER A 369 -15.15 3.92 10.67
N GLN A 370 -14.34 3.44 11.62
CA GLN A 370 -13.41 2.31 11.50
C GLN A 370 -12.57 2.27 10.21
N PRO A 371 -11.82 3.33 9.84
CA PRO A 371 -11.03 3.38 8.62
C PRO A 371 -9.81 2.47 8.75
N VAL A 372 -9.57 1.64 7.75
CA VAL A 372 -8.53 0.60 7.80
C VAL A 372 -7.77 0.37 6.48
N SER A 373 -8.12 1.08 5.41
CA SER A 373 -7.39 1.01 4.14
C SER A 373 -7.51 2.31 3.34
N LEU A 374 -6.39 2.82 2.84
CA LEU A 374 -6.30 4.09 2.11
C LEU A 374 -5.60 3.90 0.74
N GLN A 375 -6.26 4.33 -0.33
CA GLN A 375 -5.69 4.43 -1.68
C GLN A 375 -5.82 5.85 -2.20
N MET A 376 -4.85 6.30 -3.00
CA MET A 376 -4.85 7.65 -3.58
C MET A 376 -4.40 7.63 -5.03
N ILE A 377 -5.12 8.38 -5.88
CA ILE A 377 -4.76 8.62 -7.29
C ILE A 377 -5.02 10.08 -7.66
N PRO A 378 -4.30 10.64 -8.65
CA PRO A 378 -4.56 12.00 -9.10
C PRO A 378 -5.94 12.14 -9.74
N VAL A 379 -6.62 13.27 -9.50
CA VAL A 379 -7.82 13.62 -10.27
C VAL A 379 -7.43 13.89 -11.74
N PRO A 380 -8.13 13.35 -12.74
CA PRO A 380 -7.90 13.69 -14.15
C PRO A 380 -8.19 15.16 -14.44
N GLY A 381 -7.44 15.76 -15.37
CA GLY A 381 -7.78 17.08 -15.92
C GLY A 381 -7.36 18.31 -15.12
N ASN A 382 -6.72 18.14 -13.95
CA ASN A 382 -6.03 19.22 -13.24
C ASN A 382 -4.56 19.32 -13.62
#